data_AF-A0A8C6G7P9-F1
#
_entry.id   AF-A0A8C6G7P9-F1
#
_cell.length_a   1.000
_cell.length_b   1.000
_cell.length_c   1.000
_cell.angle_alpha   90.00
_cell.angle_beta   90.00
_cell.angle_gamma   90.00
#
_symmetry.space_group_name_H-M   'P 1'
#
loop_
_entity.id
_entity.type
_entity.pdbx_description
1 polymer ?
#
loop_
_entity_poly.entity_id
_entity_poly.type
_entity_poly.pdbx_seq_one_letter_code
_entity_poly.pdbx_strand_id
1 'polypeptide(L)'
;MMMVEDIKKEFNNSLKEIQENTAKELQVLKEKQENTAKELQVLKEKQENTTKQVEVLIEKQENTSKQVMEMNKTILDLKREVDTIKKTQSEATLEIETLGKKSGTIDASISNRIQEMEERISGAEDSIENIGTTIKENGKCKKILTQNIQEIQDTMRRPNLRIIGVDENEDFQLKGPANIFNKIIEENFPNLKKEMPMNIQEAYRTPNRLDQKRNSSRHIIIRTTNALNKDRILKAVREKGQVTYKGKPIRITPDFSPETMKARRAWTDVIQTLREHKCQPRLLYPAKLSITIDGETKVFHDKTKFTHYLSTNPA
;
A
#
# COMPACT_ATOMS: atom_id res chain seq x y z
N MET A 1 -145.10 -44.32 -85.60
CA MET A 1 -144.46 -45.35 -84.76
C MET A 1 -143.06 -44.83 -84.43
N MET A 2 -142.92 -44.09 -83.33
CA MET A 2 -142.07 -42.89 -83.25
C MET A 2 -141.29 -42.81 -81.91
N MET A 3 -140.50 -43.84 -81.53
CA MET A 3 -139.74 -43.84 -80.25
C MET A 3 -138.46 -44.74 -80.27
N VAL A 4 -137.79 -44.91 -81.41
CA VAL A 4 -136.56 -45.77 -81.50
C VAL A 4 -135.29 -44.99 -81.89
N GLU A 5 -135.40 -43.83 -82.53
CA GLU A 5 -134.23 -43.10 -83.05
C GLU A 5 -133.70 -42.02 -82.12
N ASP A 6 -134.53 -41.39 -81.27
CA ASP A 6 -134.07 -40.31 -80.39
C ASP A 6 -133.31 -40.82 -79.15
N ILE A 7 -133.73 -41.95 -78.55
CA ILE A 7 -133.05 -42.55 -77.39
C ILE A 7 -131.65 -43.06 -77.76
N LYS A 8 -131.47 -43.59 -78.98
CA LYS A 8 -130.18 -44.11 -79.45
C LYS A 8 -129.16 -43.00 -79.71
N LYS A 9 -129.64 -41.81 -80.09
CA LYS A 9 -128.80 -40.64 -80.36
C LYS A 9 -128.37 -39.95 -79.06
N GLU A 10 -129.27 -39.84 -78.07
CA GLU A 10 -128.92 -39.37 -76.72
C GLU A 10 -127.92 -40.31 -76.03
N PHE A 11 -128.13 -41.62 -76.11
CA PHE A 11 -127.23 -42.59 -75.48
C PHE A 11 -125.82 -42.55 -76.09
N ASN A 12 -125.70 -42.44 -77.42
CA ASN A 12 -124.40 -42.35 -78.09
C ASN A 12 -123.67 -41.02 -77.84
N ASN A 13 -124.39 -39.90 -77.73
CA ASN A 13 -123.76 -38.63 -77.34
C ASN A 13 -123.27 -38.66 -75.89
N SER A 14 -124.07 -39.21 -74.98
CA SER A 14 -123.70 -39.35 -73.57
C SER A 14 -122.51 -40.31 -73.38
N LEU A 15 -122.46 -41.40 -74.14
CA LEU A 15 -121.32 -42.34 -74.11
C LEU A 15 -120.01 -41.70 -74.61
N LYS A 16 -120.10 -40.85 -75.64
CA LYS A 16 -118.94 -40.14 -76.20
C LYS A 16 -118.41 -39.07 -75.24
N GLU A 17 -119.30 -38.38 -74.54
CA GLU A 17 -118.96 -37.39 -73.50
C GLU A 17 -118.35 -38.06 -72.27
N ILE A 18 -118.85 -39.24 -71.87
CA ILE A 18 -118.26 -40.07 -70.81
C ILE A 18 -116.85 -40.54 -71.22
N GLN A 19 -116.67 -40.99 -72.46
CA GLN A 19 -115.35 -41.43 -72.95
C GLN A 19 -114.33 -40.28 -73.03
N GLU A 20 -114.73 -39.10 -73.49
CA GLU A 20 -113.84 -37.93 -73.52
C GLU A 20 -113.48 -37.42 -72.11
N ASN A 21 -114.43 -37.42 -71.18
CA ASN A 21 -114.16 -37.06 -69.79
C ASN A 21 -113.27 -38.10 -69.08
N THR A 22 -113.49 -39.38 -69.33
CA THR A 22 -112.67 -40.46 -68.75
C THR A 22 -111.25 -40.43 -69.33
N ALA A 23 -111.09 -40.12 -70.62
CA ALA A 23 -109.77 -39.97 -71.25
C ALA A 23 -109.00 -38.75 -70.70
N LYS A 24 -109.68 -37.61 -70.47
CA LYS A 24 -109.08 -36.43 -69.83
C LYS A 24 -108.70 -36.71 -68.38
N GLU A 25 -109.55 -37.38 -67.61
CA GLU A 25 -109.24 -37.79 -66.23
C GLU A 25 -108.06 -38.77 -66.19
N LEU A 26 -108.00 -39.74 -67.11
CA LEU A 26 -106.86 -40.66 -67.24
C LEU A 26 -105.56 -39.94 -67.61
N GLN A 27 -105.61 -38.92 -68.47
CA GLN A 27 -104.42 -38.14 -68.84
C GLN A 27 -103.93 -37.27 -67.66
N VAL A 28 -104.85 -36.62 -66.93
CA VAL A 28 -104.53 -35.89 -65.70
C VAL A 28 -103.97 -36.82 -64.62
N LEU A 29 -104.51 -38.03 -64.49
CA LEU A 29 -103.99 -39.06 -63.59
C LEU A 29 -102.59 -39.53 -63.99
N LYS A 30 -102.31 -39.67 -65.28
CA LYS A 30 -100.98 -40.01 -65.81
C LYS A 30 -99.96 -38.91 -65.52
N GLU A 31 -100.31 -37.65 -65.76
CA GLU A 31 -99.46 -36.50 -65.44
C GLU A 31 -99.23 -36.36 -63.93
N LYS A 32 -100.26 -36.58 -63.11
CA LYS A 32 -100.11 -36.67 -61.64
C LYS A 32 -99.15 -37.78 -61.25
N GLN A 33 -99.30 -38.98 -61.82
CA GLN A 33 -98.44 -40.11 -61.51
C GLN A 33 -96.98 -39.84 -61.90
N GLU A 34 -96.74 -39.20 -63.05
CA GLU A 34 -95.41 -38.80 -63.49
C GLU A 34 -94.80 -37.71 -62.60
N ASN A 35 -95.57 -36.69 -62.20
CA ASN A 35 -95.12 -35.66 -61.26
C ASN A 35 -94.82 -36.23 -59.87
N THR A 36 -95.66 -37.14 -59.37
CA THR A 36 -95.43 -37.80 -58.08
C THR A 36 -94.17 -38.66 -58.12
N ALA A 37 -93.90 -39.34 -59.24
CA ALA A 37 -92.68 -40.12 -59.44
C ALA A 37 -91.42 -39.23 -59.46
N LYS A 38 -91.47 -38.06 -60.12
CA LYS A 38 -90.38 -37.07 -60.12
C LYS A 38 -90.12 -36.51 -58.72
N GLU A 39 -91.18 -36.18 -57.96
CA GLU A 39 -91.05 -35.74 -56.56
C GLU A 39 -90.44 -36.83 -55.65
N LEU A 40 -90.88 -38.08 -55.80
CA LEU A 40 -90.32 -39.23 -55.09
C LEU A 40 -88.83 -39.45 -55.43
N GLN A 41 -88.43 -39.22 -56.68
CA GLN A 41 -87.03 -39.32 -57.08
C GLN A 41 -86.17 -38.22 -56.46
N VAL A 42 -86.65 -36.97 -56.45
CA VAL A 42 -85.99 -35.85 -55.75
C VAL A 42 -85.90 -36.09 -54.24
N LEU A 43 -86.93 -36.68 -53.64
CA LEU A 43 -86.94 -37.07 -52.22
C LEU A 43 -85.91 -38.15 -51.91
N LYS A 44 -85.78 -39.17 -52.77
CA LYS A 44 -84.74 -40.20 -52.64
C LYS A 44 -83.33 -39.60 -52.74
N GLU A 45 -83.08 -38.70 -53.69
CA GLU A 45 -81.80 -38.01 -53.82
C GLU A 45 -81.48 -37.13 -52.60
N LYS A 46 -82.48 -36.42 -52.05
CA LYS A 46 -82.33 -35.66 -50.80
C LYS A 46 -82.05 -36.58 -49.60
N GLN A 47 -82.72 -37.71 -49.51
CA GLN A 47 -82.49 -38.69 -48.45
C GLN A 47 -81.05 -39.23 -48.53
N GLU A 48 -80.60 -39.61 -49.72
CA GLU A 48 -79.23 -40.12 -49.94
C GLU A 48 -78.17 -39.06 -49.59
N ASN A 49 -78.37 -37.80 -50.02
CA ASN A 49 -77.48 -36.69 -49.65
C ASN A 49 -77.47 -36.42 -48.14
N THR A 50 -78.62 -36.54 -47.47
CA THR A 50 -78.71 -36.36 -46.02
C THR A 50 -77.97 -37.50 -45.29
N THR A 51 -78.12 -38.74 -45.75
CA THR A 51 -77.38 -39.89 -45.20
C THR A 51 -75.87 -39.70 -45.32
N LYS A 52 -75.38 -39.27 -46.49
CA LYS A 52 -73.95 -38.95 -46.70
C LYS A 52 -73.46 -37.83 -45.77
N GLN A 53 -74.27 -36.78 -45.55
CA GLN A 53 -73.92 -35.72 -44.60
C GLN A 53 -73.87 -36.21 -43.15
N VAL A 54 -74.79 -37.09 -42.76
CA VAL A 54 -74.82 -37.68 -41.41
C VAL A 54 -73.60 -38.57 -41.18
N GLU A 55 -73.20 -39.40 -42.14
CA GLU A 55 -71.98 -40.22 -42.04
C GLU A 55 -70.73 -39.36 -41.83
N VAL A 56 -70.58 -38.27 -42.59
CA VAL A 56 -69.46 -37.32 -42.43
C VAL A 56 -69.48 -36.64 -41.04
N LEU A 57 -70.65 -36.34 -40.49
CA LEU A 57 -70.77 -35.78 -39.14
C LEU A 57 -70.40 -36.79 -38.04
N ILE A 58 -70.78 -38.06 -38.20
CA ILE A 58 -70.40 -39.14 -37.30
C ILE A 58 -68.87 -39.29 -37.28
N GLU A 59 -68.22 -39.34 -38.45
CA GLU A 59 -66.77 -39.44 -38.55
C GLU A 59 -66.05 -38.24 -37.89
N LYS A 60 -66.56 -37.02 -38.11
CA LYS A 60 -66.05 -35.81 -37.42
C LYS A 60 -66.21 -35.90 -35.90
N GLN A 61 -67.34 -36.41 -35.42
CA GLN A 61 -67.61 -36.57 -33.99
C GLN A 61 -66.66 -37.60 -33.36
N GLU A 62 -66.41 -38.73 -34.04
CA GLU A 62 -65.46 -39.75 -33.58
C GLU A 62 -64.03 -39.20 -33.53
N ASN A 63 -63.60 -38.47 -34.57
CA ASN A 63 -62.28 -37.85 -34.60
C ASN A 63 -62.11 -36.80 -33.48
N THR A 64 -63.15 -35.99 -33.23
CA THR A 64 -63.16 -35.02 -32.12
C THR A 64 -63.10 -35.73 -30.77
N SER A 65 -63.83 -36.84 -30.59
CA SER A 65 -63.80 -37.62 -29.35
C SER A 65 -62.42 -38.22 -29.07
N LYS A 66 -61.74 -38.74 -30.11
CA LYS A 66 -60.35 -39.22 -30.01
C LYS A 66 -59.40 -38.10 -29.59
N GLN A 67 -59.49 -36.92 -30.21
CA GLN A 67 -58.69 -35.74 -29.83
C GLN A 67 -58.93 -35.32 -28.38
N VAL A 68 -60.19 -35.29 -27.93
CA VAL A 68 -60.53 -34.95 -26.53
C VAL A 68 -59.96 -35.97 -25.54
N MET A 69 -60.00 -37.27 -25.86
CA MET A 69 -59.37 -38.30 -25.02
C MET A 69 -57.85 -38.11 -24.93
N GLU A 70 -57.20 -37.78 -26.03
CA GLU A 70 -55.76 -37.50 -26.06
C GLU A 70 -55.41 -36.24 -25.25
N MET A 71 -56.19 -35.15 -25.40
CA MET A 71 -56.06 -33.93 -24.60
C MET A 71 -56.25 -34.20 -23.10
N ASN A 72 -57.21 -35.05 -22.72
CA ASN A 72 -57.41 -35.39 -21.31
C ASN A 72 -56.21 -36.16 -20.72
N LYS A 73 -55.56 -37.00 -21.53
CA LYS A 73 -54.33 -37.69 -21.13
C LYS A 73 -53.19 -36.69 -20.90
N THR A 74 -52.98 -35.75 -21.82
CA THR A 74 -51.94 -34.73 -21.66
C THR A 74 -52.20 -33.80 -20.47
N ILE A 75 -53.45 -33.42 -20.21
CA ILE A 75 -53.83 -32.63 -19.03
C ILE A 75 -53.50 -33.37 -17.72
N LEU A 76 -53.74 -34.69 -17.66
CA LEU A 76 -53.40 -35.50 -16.48
C LEU A 76 -51.89 -35.56 -16.25
N ASP A 77 -51.10 -35.68 -17.31
CA ASP A 77 -49.64 -35.70 -17.22
C ASP A 77 -49.09 -34.32 -16.77
N LEU A 78 -49.58 -33.23 -17.37
CA LEU A 78 -49.24 -31.87 -16.94
C LEU A 78 -49.59 -31.61 -15.48
N LYS A 79 -50.71 -32.16 -14.99
CA LYS A 79 -51.10 -32.02 -13.58
C LYS A 79 -50.09 -32.68 -12.64
N ARG A 80 -49.58 -33.87 -13.00
CA ARG A 80 -48.52 -34.56 -12.22
C ARG A 80 -47.21 -33.79 -12.24
N GLU A 81 -46.85 -33.19 -13.38
CA GLU A 81 -45.67 -32.34 -13.49
C GLU A 81 -45.81 -31.09 -12.60
N VAL A 82 -46.95 -30.41 -12.64
CA VAL A 82 -47.23 -29.23 -11.79
C VAL A 82 -47.12 -29.56 -10.30
N ASP A 83 -47.67 -30.70 -9.87
CA ASP A 83 -47.58 -31.12 -8.46
C ASP A 83 -46.13 -31.43 -8.06
N THR A 84 -45.35 -32.02 -8.98
CA THR A 84 -43.90 -32.25 -8.78
C THR A 84 -43.14 -30.93 -8.66
N ILE A 85 -43.41 -29.97 -9.55
CA ILE A 85 -42.82 -28.63 -9.54
C ILE A 85 -43.13 -27.93 -8.21
N LYS A 86 -44.40 -27.96 -7.75
CA LYS A 86 -44.79 -27.36 -6.47
C LYS A 86 -44.01 -27.96 -5.30
N LYS A 87 -43.84 -29.28 -5.28
CA LYS A 87 -43.04 -29.95 -4.24
C LYS A 87 -41.60 -29.46 -4.26
N THR A 88 -40.95 -29.48 -5.42
CA THR A 88 -39.56 -29.01 -5.55
C THR A 88 -39.40 -27.52 -5.20
N GLN A 89 -40.38 -26.68 -5.54
CA GLN A 89 -40.39 -25.26 -5.20
C GLN A 89 -40.46 -25.06 -3.69
N SER A 90 -41.29 -25.84 -2.98
CA SER A 90 -41.40 -25.76 -1.51
C SER A 90 -40.10 -26.17 -0.81
N GLU A 91 -39.43 -27.23 -1.29
CA GLU A 91 -38.13 -27.68 -0.77
C GLU A 91 -37.06 -26.61 -0.99
N ALA A 92 -36.98 -26.04 -2.19
CA ALA A 92 -36.04 -24.95 -2.50
C ALA A 92 -36.27 -23.70 -1.64
N THR A 93 -37.53 -23.32 -1.37
CA THR A 93 -37.82 -22.16 -0.50
C THR A 93 -37.34 -22.36 0.94
N LEU A 94 -37.45 -23.58 1.48
CA LEU A 94 -36.94 -23.90 2.81
C LEU A 94 -35.42 -23.85 2.84
N GLU A 95 -34.74 -24.40 1.84
CA GLU A 95 -33.28 -24.33 1.74
C GLU A 95 -32.78 -22.88 1.70
N ILE A 96 -33.40 -22.02 0.89
CA ILE A 96 -33.08 -20.58 0.81
C ILE A 96 -33.24 -19.91 2.18
N GLU A 97 -34.32 -20.20 2.92
CA GLU A 97 -34.52 -19.65 4.26
C GLU A 97 -33.42 -20.10 5.24
N THR A 98 -33.04 -21.39 5.19
CA THR A 98 -31.95 -21.89 6.05
C THR A 98 -30.60 -21.27 5.70
N LEU A 99 -30.31 -21.05 4.42
CA LEU A 99 -29.11 -20.38 3.95
C LEU A 99 -29.09 -18.91 4.37
N GLY A 100 -30.23 -18.21 4.26
CA GLY A 100 -30.37 -16.83 4.72
C GLY A 100 -30.08 -16.67 6.22
N LYS A 101 -30.60 -17.59 7.06
CA LYS A 101 -30.31 -17.60 8.51
C LYS A 101 -28.82 -17.83 8.78
N LYS A 102 -28.19 -18.80 8.09
CA LYS A 102 -26.75 -19.06 8.22
C LYS A 102 -25.92 -17.85 7.79
N SER A 103 -26.27 -17.20 6.67
CA SER A 103 -25.60 -15.99 6.20
C SER A 103 -25.63 -14.89 7.25
N GLY A 104 -26.81 -14.59 7.83
CA GLY A 104 -26.94 -13.57 8.86
C GLY A 104 -26.08 -13.83 10.10
N THR A 105 -25.94 -15.08 10.54
CA THR A 105 -25.04 -15.43 11.66
C THR A 105 -23.57 -15.24 11.32
N ILE A 106 -23.17 -15.54 10.07
CA ILE A 106 -21.80 -15.36 9.59
C ILE A 106 -21.48 -13.86 9.49
N ASP A 107 -22.40 -13.06 8.94
CA ASP A 107 -22.24 -11.62 8.76
C ASP A 107 -22.09 -10.90 10.12
N ALA A 108 -22.90 -11.28 11.12
CA ALA A 108 -22.77 -10.77 12.48
C ALA A 108 -21.41 -11.16 13.11
N SER A 109 -20.98 -12.41 12.93
CA SER A 109 -19.68 -12.88 13.43
C SER A 109 -18.50 -12.13 12.79
N ILE A 110 -18.55 -11.91 11.47
CA ILE A 110 -17.54 -11.15 10.73
C ILE A 110 -17.53 -9.70 11.21
N SER A 111 -18.70 -9.07 11.35
CA SER A 111 -18.81 -7.67 11.80
C SER A 111 -18.19 -7.47 13.18
N ASN A 112 -18.45 -8.37 14.13
CA ASN A 112 -17.85 -8.30 15.47
C ASN A 112 -16.32 -8.44 15.42
N ARG A 113 -15.80 -9.36 14.59
CA ARG A 113 -14.34 -9.53 14.41
C ARG A 113 -13.69 -8.31 13.76
N ILE A 114 -14.37 -7.67 12.82
CA ILE A 114 -13.89 -6.43 12.17
C ILE A 114 -13.82 -5.32 13.21
N GLN A 115 -14.87 -5.12 14.02
CA GLN A 115 -14.87 -4.11 15.06
C GLN A 115 -13.75 -4.33 16.09
N GLU A 116 -13.56 -5.57 16.56
CA GLU A 116 -12.45 -5.89 17.49
C GLU A 116 -11.08 -5.58 16.87
N MET A 117 -10.91 -5.87 15.57
CA MET A 117 -9.69 -5.53 14.86
C MET A 117 -9.49 -4.02 14.71
N GLU A 118 -10.54 -3.26 14.41
CA GLU A 118 -10.48 -1.80 14.29
C GLU A 118 -10.06 -1.15 15.61
N GLU A 119 -10.64 -1.58 16.73
CA GLU A 119 -10.28 -1.10 18.07
C GLU A 119 -8.81 -1.42 18.40
N ARG A 120 -8.36 -2.64 18.08
CA ARG A 120 -6.95 -3.04 18.27
C ARG A 120 -5.99 -2.27 17.37
N ILE A 121 -6.38 -1.96 16.13
CA ILE A 121 -5.58 -1.15 15.20
C ILE A 121 -5.48 0.28 15.72
N SER A 122 -6.59 0.90 16.13
CA SER A 122 -6.60 2.24 16.72
C SER A 122 -5.68 2.33 17.94
N GLY A 123 -5.76 1.38 18.87
CA GLY A 123 -4.87 1.35 20.03
C GLY A 123 -3.39 1.15 19.67
N ALA A 124 -3.11 0.39 18.59
CA ALA A 124 -1.74 0.23 18.08
C ALA A 124 -1.23 1.52 17.42
N GLU A 125 -2.06 2.25 16.68
CA GLU A 125 -1.73 3.54 16.06
C GLU A 125 -1.36 4.58 17.10
N ASP A 126 -2.18 4.74 18.16
CA ASP A 126 -1.89 5.65 19.28
C ASP A 126 -0.57 5.28 19.98
N SER A 127 -0.32 3.98 20.16
CA SER A 127 0.93 3.49 20.76
C SER A 127 2.14 3.80 19.88
N ILE A 128 2.01 3.65 18.56
CA ILE A 128 3.06 3.97 17.59
C ILE A 128 3.36 5.47 17.59
N GLU A 129 2.34 6.33 17.66
CA GLU A 129 2.54 7.78 17.76
C GLU A 129 3.31 8.16 19.03
N ASN A 130 2.91 7.61 20.18
CA ASN A 130 3.61 7.81 21.46
C ASN A 130 5.06 7.31 21.44
N ILE A 131 5.33 6.18 20.77
CA ILE A 131 6.70 5.70 20.56
C ILE A 131 7.47 6.68 19.66
N GLY A 132 6.84 7.20 18.61
CA GLY A 132 7.43 8.19 17.70
C GLY A 132 7.87 9.47 18.41
N THR A 133 7.02 10.02 19.29
CA THR A 133 7.37 11.20 20.11
C THR A 133 8.54 10.90 21.05
N THR A 134 8.51 9.76 21.74
CA THR A 134 9.59 9.31 22.64
C THR A 134 10.91 9.14 21.90
N ILE A 135 10.92 8.54 20.71
CA ILE A 135 12.13 8.38 19.89
C ILE A 135 12.70 9.75 19.49
N LYS A 136 11.83 10.71 19.12
CA LYS A 136 12.25 12.07 18.75
C LYS A 136 12.91 12.78 19.94
N GLU A 137 12.35 12.66 21.14
CA GLU A 137 12.91 13.22 22.37
C GLU A 137 14.24 12.56 22.74
N ASN A 138 14.30 11.23 22.72
CA ASN A 138 15.53 10.48 22.95
C ASN A 138 16.63 10.86 21.95
N GLY A 139 16.27 11.11 20.69
CA GLY A 139 17.18 11.61 19.67
C GLY A 139 17.76 12.99 20.01
N LYS A 140 16.94 13.91 20.54
CA LYS A 140 17.40 15.23 21.03
C LYS A 140 18.32 15.07 22.24
N CYS A 141 17.91 14.28 23.24
CA CYS A 141 18.69 14.00 24.44
C CYS A 141 20.05 13.38 24.13
N LYS A 142 20.11 12.42 23.21
CA LYS A 142 21.37 11.80 22.76
C LYS A 142 22.34 12.81 22.15
N LYS A 143 21.83 13.75 21.34
CA LYS A 143 22.66 14.83 20.76
C LYS A 143 23.24 15.73 21.85
N ILE A 144 22.40 16.17 22.79
CA ILE A 144 22.81 17.01 23.93
C ILE A 144 23.84 16.27 24.79
N LEU A 145 23.59 15.01 25.13
CA LEU A 145 24.50 14.21 25.94
C LEU A 145 25.87 14.04 25.26
N THR A 146 25.88 13.79 23.95
CA THR A 146 27.12 13.67 23.17
C THR A 146 27.92 14.97 23.20
N GLN A 147 27.24 16.12 23.04
CA GLN A 147 27.85 17.44 23.11
C GLN A 147 28.40 17.73 24.52
N ASN A 148 27.64 17.42 25.58
CA ASN A 148 28.06 17.60 26.96
C ASN A 148 29.31 16.74 27.29
N ILE A 149 29.33 15.49 26.83
CA ILE A 149 30.51 14.61 26.99
C ILE A 149 31.72 15.24 26.31
N GLN A 150 31.58 15.75 25.07
CA GLN A 150 32.66 16.42 24.36
C GLN A 150 33.17 17.65 25.13
N GLU A 151 32.27 18.49 25.65
CA GLU A 151 32.62 19.69 26.40
C GLU A 151 33.33 19.39 27.72
N ILE A 152 32.84 18.41 28.48
CA ILE A 152 33.49 17.93 29.72
C ILE A 152 34.88 17.41 29.39
N GLN A 153 34.97 16.56 28.36
CA GLN A 153 36.23 15.96 27.92
C GLN A 153 37.27 16.98 27.49
N ASP A 154 36.87 18.00 26.75
CA ASP A 154 37.77 19.08 26.34
C ASP A 154 38.14 19.97 27.52
N THR A 155 37.20 20.27 28.42
CA THR A 155 37.45 21.06 29.64
C THR A 155 38.47 20.36 30.56
N MET A 156 38.32 19.05 30.76
CA MET A 156 39.25 18.25 31.54
C MET A 156 40.65 18.15 30.90
N ARG A 157 40.72 18.15 29.57
CA ARG A 157 41.98 18.13 28.81
C ARG A 157 42.55 19.52 28.53
N ARG A 158 41.86 20.58 28.94
CA ARG A 158 42.29 21.96 28.72
C ARG A 158 43.70 22.24 29.23
N PRO A 159 44.15 21.77 30.41
CA PRO A 159 45.53 21.95 30.88
C PRO A 159 46.52 20.88 30.36
N ASN A 160 46.07 19.94 29.52
CA ASN A 160 46.92 18.83 29.07
C ASN A 160 47.74 19.21 27.82
N LEU A 161 49.00 18.78 27.83
CA LEU A 161 49.92 18.73 26.68
C LEU A 161 50.14 17.27 26.28
N ARG A 162 50.38 17.06 24.99
CA ARG A 162 50.74 15.77 24.42
C ARG A 162 52.11 15.86 23.76
N ILE A 163 53.03 14.98 24.14
CA ILE A 163 54.37 14.89 23.57
C ILE A 163 54.46 13.61 22.74
N ILE A 164 54.97 13.74 21.52
CA ILE A 164 55.08 12.67 20.52
C ILE A 164 56.54 12.58 20.08
N GLY A 165 57.05 11.34 19.95
CA GLY A 165 58.40 11.06 19.45
C GLY A 165 59.45 10.83 20.55
N VAL A 166 59.04 10.63 21.80
CA VAL A 166 59.96 10.26 22.90
C VAL A 166 60.05 8.75 23.02
N ASP A 167 61.28 8.21 23.03
CA ASP A 167 61.56 6.77 23.17
C ASP A 167 60.98 6.18 24.48
N GLU A 168 60.59 4.91 24.46
CA GLU A 168 59.96 4.23 25.61
C GLU A 168 60.95 4.00 26.77
N ASN A 169 62.24 3.83 26.48
CA ASN A 169 63.25 3.49 27.49
C ASN A 169 63.63 4.69 28.39
N GLU A 170 63.26 5.90 28.00
CA GLU A 170 63.56 7.14 28.73
C GLU A 170 62.86 7.20 30.09
N ASP A 171 61.69 6.59 30.20
CA ASP A 171 60.90 6.62 31.43
C ASP A 171 61.65 5.93 32.59
N PHE A 172 62.40 4.85 32.30
CA PHE A 172 63.24 4.15 33.28
C PHE A 172 64.47 4.97 33.67
N GLN A 173 65.14 5.59 32.69
CA GLN A 173 66.35 6.38 32.93
C GLN A 173 66.07 7.62 33.78
N LEU A 174 64.92 8.25 33.58
CA LEU A 174 64.59 9.53 34.23
C LEU A 174 63.59 9.39 35.36
N LYS A 175 63.29 8.18 35.85
CA LYS A 175 62.30 7.96 36.91
C LYS A 175 60.92 8.59 36.56
N GLY A 176 60.53 8.49 35.30
CA GLY A 176 59.18 8.80 34.82
C GLY A 176 59.04 10.05 33.92
N PRO A 177 57.85 10.24 33.31
CA PRO A 177 57.64 11.21 32.23
C PRO A 177 57.73 12.68 32.66
N ALA A 178 57.57 12.98 33.95
CA ALA A 178 57.71 14.34 34.49
C ALA A 178 59.13 14.88 34.30
N ASN A 179 60.14 14.04 34.55
CA ASN A 179 61.55 14.43 34.43
C ASN A 179 61.98 14.55 32.96
N ILE A 180 61.41 13.73 32.07
CA ILE A 180 61.57 13.90 30.62
C ILE A 180 61.09 15.30 30.21
N PHE A 181 59.90 15.70 30.64
CA PHE A 181 59.37 17.02 30.32
C PHE A 181 60.27 18.15 30.82
N ASN A 182 60.75 18.07 32.07
CA ASN A 182 61.68 19.07 32.62
C ASN A 182 62.95 19.21 31.77
N LYS A 183 63.56 18.10 31.33
CA LYS A 183 64.72 18.13 30.44
C LYS A 183 64.40 18.71 29.06
N ILE A 184 63.24 18.38 28.48
CA ILE A 184 62.78 18.98 27.21
C ILE A 184 62.70 20.50 27.36
N ILE A 185 62.13 20.99 28.46
CA ILE A 185 62.01 22.43 28.67
C ILE A 185 63.38 23.09 28.91
N GLU A 186 64.29 22.45 29.65
CA GLU A 186 65.66 22.95 29.83
C GLU A 186 66.42 23.05 28.50
N GLU A 187 66.35 22.01 27.67
CA GLU A 187 67.00 21.95 26.36
C GLU A 187 66.41 23.00 25.40
N ASN A 188 65.10 23.25 25.48
CA ASN A 188 64.42 24.02 24.44
C ASN A 188 63.99 25.43 24.80
N PHE A 189 63.60 25.67 26.05
CA PHE A 189 62.97 26.90 26.50
C PHE A 189 63.56 27.36 27.85
N PRO A 190 64.87 27.69 27.91
CA PRO A 190 65.54 28.04 29.17
C PRO A 190 64.94 29.30 29.82
N ASN A 191 64.47 30.26 29.04
CA ASN A 191 63.83 31.48 29.54
C ASN A 191 62.50 31.17 30.24
N LEU A 192 61.70 30.27 29.66
CA LEU A 192 60.41 29.86 30.23
C LEU A 192 60.57 29.22 31.62
N LYS A 193 61.65 28.44 31.81
CA LYS A 193 61.97 27.82 33.10
C LYS A 193 62.34 28.85 34.17
N LYS A 194 63.02 29.94 33.80
CA LYS A 194 63.41 31.02 34.72
C LYS A 194 62.21 31.88 35.14
N GLU A 195 61.34 32.20 34.18
CA GLU A 195 60.16 33.04 34.42
C GLU A 195 59.08 32.35 35.24
N MET A 196 58.98 31.01 35.14
CA MET A 196 57.90 30.27 35.75
C MET A 196 58.35 28.86 36.18
N PRO A 197 58.41 28.55 37.49
CA PRO A 197 58.62 27.19 37.93
C PRO A 197 57.43 26.33 37.47
N MET A 198 57.70 25.37 36.58
CA MET A 198 56.66 24.52 36.01
C MET A 198 56.30 23.40 36.98
N ASN A 199 55.20 23.59 37.70
CA ASN A 199 54.61 22.53 38.50
C ASN A 199 53.77 21.61 37.59
N ILE A 200 54.21 20.36 37.47
CA ILE A 200 53.49 19.32 36.75
C ILE A 200 52.54 18.65 37.75
N GLN A 201 51.26 18.56 37.41
CA GLN A 201 50.28 17.88 38.26
C GLN A 201 50.38 16.37 38.04
N GLU A 202 50.40 15.94 36.79
CA GLU A 202 50.49 14.53 36.40
C GLU A 202 51.28 14.39 35.10
N ALA A 203 52.00 13.28 34.96
CA ALA A 203 52.73 12.94 33.75
C ALA A 203 52.69 11.43 33.54
N TYR A 204 52.16 10.97 32.41
CA TYR A 204 52.01 9.55 32.11
C TYR A 204 52.01 9.25 30.61
N ARG A 205 52.30 7.99 30.25
CA ARG A 205 52.21 7.50 28.87
C ARG A 205 50.78 7.06 28.53
N THR A 206 50.35 7.30 27.30
CA THR A 206 49.05 6.83 26.80
C THR A 206 49.19 6.06 25.47
N PRO A 207 48.58 4.88 25.35
CA PRO A 207 47.83 4.12 26.38
C PRO A 207 48.72 3.58 27.51
N ASN A 208 48.14 3.21 28.66
CA ASN A 208 48.92 2.69 29.80
C ASN A 208 49.63 1.37 29.46
N ARG A 209 49.00 0.50 28.67
CA ARG A 209 49.60 -0.75 28.19
C ARG A 209 50.46 -0.50 26.95
N LEU A 210 51.66 -1.08 26.95
CA LEU A 210 52.52 -1.10 25.77
C LEU A 210 52.02 -2.18 24.80
N ASP A 211 51.77 -1.78 23.56
CA ASP A 211 51.47 -2.71 22.47
C ASP A 211 52.77 -3.02 21.72
N GLN A 212 53.29 -4.24 21.89
CA GLN A 212 54.53 -4.69 21.26
C GLN A 212 54.46 -4.72 19.73
N LYS A 213 53.26 -4.75 19.12
CA LYS A 213 53.08 -4.70 17.67
C LYS A 213 53.24 -3.30 17.09
N ARG A 214 53.27 -2.28 17.95
CA ARG A 214 53.31 -0.87 17.53
C ARG A 214 54.75 -0.38 17.46
N ASN A 215 55.20 -0.06 16.25
CA ASN A 215 56.56 0.46 16.01
C ASN A 215 56.76 1.92 16.48
N SER A 216 55.68 2.63 16.85
CA SER A 216 55.75 4.01 17.33
C SER A 216 55.67 4.07 18.86
N SER A 217 56.56 4.84 19.48
CA SER A 217 56.51 5.11 20.93
C SER A 217 55.18 5.75 21.35
N ARG A 218 54.68 5.37 22.53
CA ARG A 218 53.47 5.92 23.13
C ARG A 218 53.66 7.40 23.43
N HIS A 219 52.57 8.14 23.34
CA HIS A 219 52.60 9.57 23.59
C HIS A 219 52.64 9.82 25.10
N ILE A 220 53.29 10.89 25.51
CA ILE A 220 53.27 11.34 26.91
C ILE A 220 52.18 12.40 27.05
N ILE A 221 51.34 12.28 28.08
CA ILE A 221 50.43 13.34 28.52
C ILE A 221 51.06 14.02 29.73
N ILE A 222 51.16 15.35 29.66
CA ILE A 222 51.59 16.21 30.76
C ILE A 222 50.40 17.10 31.14
N ARG A 223 49.95 16.98 32.39
CA ARG A 223 48.93 17.85 32.96
C ARG A 223 49.61 19.00 33.71
N THR A 224 49.46 20.22 33.22
CA THR A 224 49.95 21.41 33.91
C THR A 224 48.99 21.84 35.02
N THR A 225 49.45 22.63 35.99
CA THR A 225 48.60 23.14 37.08
C THR A 225 47.39 23.93 36.59
N ASN A 226 47.54 24.69 35.50
CA ASN A 226 46.47 25.47 34.90
C ASN A 226 46.62 25.52 33.38
N ALA A 227 45.55 25.94 32.68
CA ALA A 227 45.54 26.07 31.23
C ALA A 227 46.44 27.19 30.70
N LEU A 228 46.68 28.24 31.49
CA LEU A 228 47.54 29.36 31.11
C LEU A 228 48.99 28.92 30.91
N ASN A 229 49.50 28.06 31.79
CA ASN A 229 50.85 27.50 31.71
C ASN A 229 51.02 26.68 30.43
N LYS A 230 50.02 25.84 30.12
CA LYS A 230 49.97 25.10 28.84
C LYS A 230 50.02 26.06 27.65
N ASP A 231 49.21 27.12 27.64
CA ASP A 231 49.13 28.05 26.52
C ASP A 231 50.45 28.80 26.30
N ARG A 232 51.15 29.17 27.38
CA ARG A 232 52.51 29.74 27.33
C ARG A 232 53.52 28.78 26.73
N ILE A 233 53.51 27.51 27.15
CA ILE A 233 54.38 26.47 26.58
C ILE A 233 54.10 26.29 25.09
N LEU A 234 52.83 26.19 24.69
CA LEU A 234 52.45 26.04 23.27
C LEU A 234 52.77 27.29 22.44
N LYS A 235 52.83 28.48 23.04
CA LYS A 235 53.28 29.70 22.38
C LYS A 235 54.79 29.63 22.12
N ALA A 236 55.58 29.31 23.14
CA ALA A 236 57.03 29.13 23.01
C ALA A 236 57.39 28.04 22.00
N VAL A 237 56.68 26.91 21.99
CA VAL A 237 56.83 25.83 21.00
C VAL A 237 56.61 26.35 19.58
N ARG A 238 55.57 27.17 19.36
CA ARG A 238 55.28 27.75 18.04
C ARG A 238 56.33 28.76 17.59
N GLU A 239 56.81 29.60 18.50
CA GLU A 239 57.84 30.61 18.22
C GLU A 239 59.20 29.98 17.91
N LYS A 240 59.54 28.88 18.61
CA LYS A 240 60.77 28.13 18.35
C LYS A 240 60.73 27.35 17.03
N GLY A 241 59.57 26.84 16.65
CA GLY A 241 59.42 25.96 15.49
C GLY A 241 59.84 24.51 15.79
N GLN A 242 61.14 24.21 15.70
CA GLN A 242 61.64 22.85 15.93
C GLN A 242 61.98 22.60 17.41
N VAL A 243 61.36 21.58 18.00
CA VAL A 243 61.63 21.14 19.37
C VAL A 243 62.38 19.80 19.31
N THR A 244 63.46 19.68 20.07
CA THR A 244 64.28 18.47 20.13
C THR A 244 64.31 17.86 21.52
N TYR A 245 64.69 16.60 21.61
CA TYR A 245 65.05 15.96 22.86
C TYR A 245 66.23 15.03 22.61
N LYS A 246 67.36 15.25 23.28
CA LYS A 246 68.63 14.55 23.02
C LYS A 246 68.99 14.57 21.52
N GLY A 247 68.80 15.73 20.87
CA GLY A 247 69.06 15.92 19.45
C GLY A 247 68.04 15.31 18.48
N LYS A 248 67.02 14.57 18.95
CA LYS A 248 65.96 14.01 18.08
C LYS A 248 64.75 14.95 18.04
N PRO A 249 64.10 15.17 16.88
CA PRO A 249 62.93 16.03 16.78
C PRO A 249 61.72 15.39 17.47
N ILE A 250 61.00 16.20 18.26
CA ILE A 250 59.76 15.82 18.96
C ILE A 250 58.65 16.82 18.67
N ARG A 251 57.40 16.43 18.96
CA ARG A 251 56.24 17.31 18.79
C ARG A 251 55.52 17.47 20.12
N ILE A 252 55.29 18.72 20.52
CA ILE A 252 54.43 19.09 21.64
C ILE A 252 53.15 19.69 21.08
N THR A 253 52.00 19.05 21.34
CA THR A 253 50.69 19.47 20.84
C THR A 253 49.69 19.60 21.98
N PRO A 254 48.58 20.33 21.80
CA PRO A 254 47.47 20.26 22.74
C PRO A 254 46.86 18.84 22.75
N ASP A 255 46.33 18.43 23.90
CA ASP A 255 45.49 17.24 24.04
C ASP A 255 44.01 17.62 23.90
N PHE A 256 43.27 16.99 22.99
CA PHE A 256 41.87 17.27 22.67
C PHE A 256 41.07 15.97 22.62
N SER A 257 39.75 16.06 22.81
CA SER A 257 38.84 14.95 22.52
C SER A 257 38.96 14.47 21.05
N PRO A 258 38.64 13.20 20.76
CA PRO A 258 38.61 12.68 19.39
C PRO A 258 37.74 13.52 18.44
N GLU A 259 36.59 13.98 18.93
CA GLU A 259 35.61 14.80 18.20
C GLU A 259 36.21 16.15 17.84
N THR A 260 36.85 16.82 18.82
CA THR A 260 37.51 18.11 18.59
C THR A 260 38.73 17.96 17.69
N MET A 261 39.52 16.89 17.80
CA MET A 261 40.59 16.59 16.84
C MET A 261 40.06 16.36 15.43
N LYS A 262 38.92 15.70 15.27
CA LYS A 262 38.27 15.52 13.97
C LYS A 262 37.79 16.85 13.40
N ALA A 263 37.14 17.69 14.21
CA ALA A 263 36.69 19.02 13.81
C ALA A 263 37.87 19.93 13.40
N ARG A 264 38.98 19.90 14.16
CA ARG A 264 40.20 20.65 13.80
C ARG A 264 40.83 20.19 12.49
N ARG A 265 40.84 18.87 12.22
CA ARG A 265 41.35 18.33 10.94
C ARG A 265 40.48 18.76 9.75
N ALA A 266 39.17 18.88 9.94
CA ALA A 266 38.27 19.36 8.88
C ALA A 266 38.57 20.81 8.45
N TRP A 267 39.24 21.59 9.29
CA TRP A 267 39.70 22.94 8.97
C TRP A 267 41.07 22.99 8.28
N THR A 268 41.83 21.89 8.20
CA THR A 268 43.20 21.90 7.68
C THR A 268 43.26 22.40 6.25
N ASP A 269 42.46 21.83 5.35
CA ASP A 269 42.41 22.24 3.95
C ASP A 269 41.93 23.69 3.80
N VAL A 270 40.91 24.07 4.59
CA VAL A 270 40.34 25.43 4.58
C VAL A 270 41.39 26.46 5.01
N ILE A 271 42.14 26.19 6.07
CA ILE A 271 43.21 27.07 6.57
C ILE A 271 44.32 27.20 5.53
N GLN A 272 44.66 26.11 4.83
CA GLN A 272 45.67 26.12 3.78
C GLN A 272 45.25 27.04 2.63
N THR A 273 44.04 26.87 2.10
CA THR A 273 43.49 27.73 1.05
C THR A 273 43.39 29.20 1.48
N LEU A 274 42.93 29.47 2.71
CA LEU A 274 42.86 30.85 3.22
C LEU A 274 44.23 31.53 3.29
N ARG A 275 45.29 30.79 3.62
CA ARG A 275 46.66 31.34 3.61
C ARG A 275 47.15 31.64 2.19
N GLU A 276 46.79 30.81 1.22
CA GLU A 276 47.10 31.05 -0.21
C GLU A 276 46.47 32.35 -0.72
N HIS A 277 45.27 32.69 -0.24
CA HIS A 277 44.60 33.96 -0.51
C HIS A 277 45.04 35.12 0.41
N LYS A 278 46.18 35.01 1.10
CA LYS A 278 46.74 36.04 2.00
C LYS A 278 45.84 36.41 3.18
N CYS A 279 44.85 35.59 3.54
CA CYS A 279 44.10 35.75 4.79
C CYS A 279 44.96 35.29 5.98
N GLN A 280 44.66 35.79 7.18
CA GLN A 280 45.33 35.36 8.41
C GLN A 280 44.41 34.49 9.28
N PRO A 281 44.19 33.20 8.92
CA PRO A 281 43.31 32.33 9.68
C PRO A 281 43.93 31.94 11.03
N ARG A 282 43.10 31.94 12.08
CA ARG A 282 43.43 31.49 13.42
C ARG A 282 42.46 30.40 13.86
N LEU A 283 42.99 29.27 14.36
CA LEU A 283 42.17 28.17 14.86
C LEU A 283 42.07 28.21 16.38
N LEU A 284 40.97 28.77 16.87
CA LEU A 284 40.68 28.97 18.29
C LEU A 284 40.22 27.68 18.98
N TYR A 285 40.25 27.68 20.30
CA TYR A 285 39.73 26.60 21.13
C TYR A 285 38.19 26.54 21.10
N PRO A 286 37.57 25.34 21.14
CA PRO A 286 38.18 24.02 20.95
C PRO A 286 38.44 23.71 19.47
N ALA A 287 37.64 24.19 18.51
CA ALA A 287 37.86 24.01 17.07
C ALA A 287 37.17 25.08 16.21
N LYS A 288 37.30 26.37 16.57
CA LYS A 288 36.63 27.47 15.86
C LYS A 288 37.59 28.17 14.89
N LEU A 289 37.18 28.36 13.64
CA LEU A 289 37.96 29.12 12.67
C LEU A 289 37.68 30.61 12.84
N SER A 290 38.73 31.41 13.01
CA SER A 290 38.67 32.86 13.04
C SER A 290 39.42 33.43 11.85
N ILE A 291 38.81 34.35 11.12
CA ILE A 291 39.40 35.07 9.99
C ILE A 291 39.05 36.55 10.08
N THR A 292 39.94 37.40 9.60
CA THR A 292 39.70 38.83 9.46
C THR A 292 39.27 39.13 8.04
N ILE A 293 38.08 39.70 7.86
CA ILE A 293 37.50 40.13 6.58
C ILE A 293 37.10 41.60 6.77
N ASP A 294 37.58 42.48 5.89
CA ASP A 294 37.26 43.92 5.90
C ASP A 294 37.46 44.62 7.26
N GLY A 295 38.50 44.19 8.00
CA GLY A 295 38.81 44.72 9.33
C GLY A 295 38.00 44.08 10.48
N GLU A 296 36.97 43.30 10.19
CA GLU A 296 36.18 42.58 11.19
C GLU A 296 36.65 41.14 11.38
N THR A 297 36.73 40.69 12.64
CA THR A 297 37.05 39.30 12.95
C THR A 297 35.79 38.45 13.00
N LYS A 298 35.63 37.52 12.06
CA LYS A 298 34.52 36.57 12.02
C LYS A 298 34.96 35.21 12.57
N VAL A 299 34.08 34.57 13.35
CA VAL A 299 34.35 33.28 14.01
C VAL A 299 33.31 32.23 13.62
N PHE A 300 33.78 31.13 13.04
CA PHE A 300 32.98 30.00 12.58
C PHE A 300 33.17 28.79 13.47
N HIS A 301 32.07 28.19 13.91
CA HIS A 301 32.06 27.07 14.86
C HIS A 301 32.20 25.71 14.17
N ASP A 302 31.78 25.63 12.92
CA ASP A 302 31.79 24.42 12.11
C ASP A 302 31.96 24.78 10.63
N LYS A 303 32.36 23.79 9.83
CA LYS A 303 32.62 23.95 8.39
C LYS A 303 31.33 24.33 7.64
N THR A 304 30.17 23.85 8.07
CA THR A 304 28.88 24.13 7.42
C THR A 304 28.50 25.61 7.47
N LYS A 305 28.69 26.27 8.62
CA LYS A 305 28.46 27.72 8.76
C LYS A 305 29.43 28.53 7.92
N PHE A 306 30.68 28.08 7.80
CA PHE A 306 31.66 28.73 6.94
C PHE A 306 31.31 28.59 5.45
N THR A 307 30.93 27.40 4.99
CA THR A 307 30.46 27.21 3.61
C THR A 307 29.22 28.02 3.32
N HIS A 308 28.26 28.07 4.25
CA HIS A 308 27.06 28.90 4.10
C HIS A 308 27.41 30.39 3.99
N TYR A 309 28.35 30.87 4.82
CA TYR A 309 28.84 32.25 4.72
C TYR A 309 29.45 32.57 3.37
N LEU A 310 30.27 31.67 2.80
CA LEU A 310 30.83 31.84 1.45
C LEU A 310 29.76 31.85 0.37
N SER A 311 28.67 31.07 0.53
CA SER A 311 27.58 31.05 -0.45
C SER A 311 26.74 32.34 -0.45
N THR A 312 26.65 33.02 0.69
CA THR A 312 25.87 34.27 0.83
C THR A 312 26.72 35.53 0.66
N ASN A 313 28.05 35.39 0.67
CA ASN A 313 29.01 36.49 0.47
C ASN A 313 30.06 36.06 -0.58
N PRO A 314 29.67 35.97 -1.87
CA PRO A 314 30.64 35.76 -2.94
C PRO A 314 31.65 36.91 -2.99
N ALA A 315 32.89 36.56 -3.33
CA ALA A 315 34.03 37.48 -3.41
C ALA A 315 33.87 38.55 -4.49
#